data_AF-A0A819IX37-F1
#
_entry.id   AF-A0A819IX37-F1
#
_cell.length_a   1.000
_cell.length_b   1.000
_cell.length_c   1.000
_cell.angle_alpha   90.00
_cell.angle_beta   90.00
_cell.angle_gamma   90.00
#
_symmetry.space_group_name_H-M   'P 1'
#
loop_
_entity.id
_entity.type
_entity.pdbx_description
1 polymer ?
#
loop_
_entity_poly.entity_id
_entity_poly.type
_entity_poly.pdbx_seq_one_letter_code
_entity_poly.pdbx_strand_id
1 'polypeptide(L)'
;MKEVTNHIINRIENIFEQIIQGKRMMNDFLAKIEPWKGWIPPDWVEVIHDKQSALVGEELRTQRQLATLLEQIRGGQADENEMIQLLDNFNDQNPCSLIRIKPFFKDNARIDSNIPSLSQFDRRPKEKNQPKGPNPDLLPKEFKSIHEFFLNNYHKDVYLFHISNDWEKQDQANWYKQLRLFYSLQKSVETISESKKPVFLVIDHDLHTHLDKKPNTCVIYHGNQGTIKSEDYYHTLCSKFMHILKNIHAGSHGCIVDASLSL
;
A
#
# COMPACT_ATOMS: atom_id res chain seq x y z
N MET A 1 36.28 8.80 -43.64
CA MET A 1 35.40 8.93 -42.46
C MET A 1 33.99 8.64 -42.94
N LYS A 2 33.31 7.60 -42.43
CA LYS A 2 31.89 7.39 -42.69
C LYS A 2 31.10 8.16 -41.62
N GLU A 3 30.17 9.01 -42.03
CA GLU A 3 29.21 9.63 -41.11
C GLU A 3 28.15 8.61 -40.73
N VAL A 4 27.80 8.58 -39.45
CA VAL A 4 26.68 7.75 -38.95
C VAL A 4 25.39 8.31 -39.54
N THR A 5 24.55 7.44 -40.11
CA THR A 5 23.29 7.90 -40.71
C THR A 5 22.35 8.56 -39.69
N ASN A 6 21.64 9.63 -40.10
CA ASN A 6 20.65 10.33 -39.25
C ASN A 6 19.60 9.39 -38.64
N HIS A 7 19.27 8.28 -39.33
CA HIS A 7 18.35 7.28 -38.81
C HIS A 7 18.87 6.59 -37.54
N ILE A 8 20.16 6.22 -37.50
CA ILE A 8 20.80 5.59 -36.34
C ILE A 8 20.86 6.57 -35.17
N ILE A 9 21.19 7.85 -35.43
CA ILE A 9 21.23 8.90 -34.40
C ILE A 9 19.86 9.03 -33.73
N ASN A 10 18.79 9.20 -34.51
CA ASN A 10 17.42 9.32 -33.97
C ASN A 10 17.02 8.10 -33.12
N ARG A 11 17.45 6.90 -33.51
CA ARG A 11 17.17 5.66 -32.75
C ARG A 11 17.93 5.60 -31.43
N ILE A 12 19.20 6.02 -31.41
CA ILE A 12 20.00 6.13 -30.19
C ILE A 12 19.38 7.16 -29.23
N GLU A 13 18.98 8.33 -29.74
CA GLU A 13 18.29 9.36 -28.96
C GLU A 13 17.00 8.82 -28.33
N ASN A 14 16.17 8.12 -29.12
CA ASN A 14 14.96 7.49 -28.63
C ASN A 14 15.22 6.46 -27.52
N ILE A 15 16.31 5.68 -27.60
CA ILE A 15 16.70 4.76 -26.52
C ILE A 15 17.03 5.53 -25.24
N PHE A 16 17.82 6.59 -25.33
CA PHE A 16 18.16 7.40 -24.16
C PHE A 16 16.94 8.08 -23.56
N GLU A 17 16.02 8.56 -24.39
CA GLU A 17 14.75 9.10 -23.91
C GLU A 17 13.93 8.05 -23.15
N GLN A 18 13.84 6.82 -23.66
CA GLN A 18 13.16 5.72 -22.97
C GLN A 18 13.80 5.41 -21.61
N ILE A 19 15.13 5.37 -21.54
CA ILE A 19 15.86 5.14 -20.28
C ILE A 19 15.55 6.27 -19.27
N ILE A 20 15.58 7.53 -19.71
CA ILE A 20 15.26 8.70 -18.88
C ILE A 20 13.82 8.63 -18.37
N GLN A 21 12.86 8.28 -19.23
CA GLN A 21 11.47 8.10 -18.83
C GLN A 21 11.33 6.99 -17.79
N GLY A 22 11.97 5.84 -17.99
CA GLY A 22 11.95 4.73 -17.04
C GLY A 22 12.52 5.11 -15.66
N LYS A 23 13.62 5.88 -15.64
CA LYS A 23 14.19 6.42 -14.39
C LYS A 23 13.25 7.36 -13.66
N ARG A 24 12.59 8.27 -14.39
CA ARG A 24 11.60 9.18 -13.79
C ARG A 24 10.48 8.39 -13.14
N MET A 25 9.93 7.39 -13.83
CA MET A 25 8.90 6.51 -13.26
C MET A 25 9.37 5.82 -11.97
N MET A 26 10.62 5.33 -11.93
CA MET A 26 11.17 4.69 -10.73
C MET A 26 11.33 5.69 -9.58
N ASN A 27 11.85 6.88 -9.85
CA ASN A 27 12.03 7.93 -8.85
C ASN A 27 10.69 8.44 -8.32
N ASP A 28 9.69 8.60 -9.17
CA ASP A 28 8.33 9.01 -8.79
C ASP A 28 7.69 7.94 -7.89
N PHE A 29 7.85 6.66 -8.24
CA PHE A 29 7.37 5.55 -7.42
C PHE A 29 8.09 5.51 -6.06
N LEU A 30 9.42 5.68 -6.04
CA LEU A 30 10.21 5.74 -4.80
C LEU A 30 9.78 6.92 -3.91
N ALA A 31 9.59 8.09 -4.49
CA ALA A 31 9.12 9.28 -3.75
C ALA A 31 7.74 9.06 -3.12
N LYS A 32 6.87 8.28 -3.77
CA LYS A 32 5.56 7.89 -3.23
C LYS A 32 5.66 6.94 -2.03
N ILE A 33 6.57 5.96 -2.08
CA ILE A 33 6.70 4.94 -1.02
C ILE A 33 7.55 5.40 0.16
N GLU A 34 8.48 6.34 -0.03
CA GLU A 34 9.46 6.73 0.99
C GLU A 34 8.81 7.16 2.33
N PRO A 35 7.72 7.96 2.35
CA PRO A 35 7.03 8.28 3.61
C PRO A 35 6.47 7.06 4.35
N TRP A 36 6.18 5.99 3.60
CA TRP A 36 5.53 4.76 4.07
C TRP A 36 6.51 3.60 4.29
N LYS A 37 7.81 3.77 4.04
CA LYS A 37 8.82 2.71 4.10
C LYS A 37 8.83 1.90 5.41
N GLY A 38 8.48 2.53 6.53
CA GLY A 38 8.39 1.87 7.84
C GLY A 38 7.04 1.23 8.17
N TRP A 39 6.06 1.33 7.27
CA TRP A 39 4.68 0.84 7.43
C TRP A 39 4.27 -0.12 6.31
N ILE A 40 5.23 -0.52 5.48
CA ILE A 40 5.07 -1.49 4.40
C ILE A 40 6.12 -2.57 4.63
N PRO A 41 5.86 -3.83 4.24
CA PRO A 41 6.82 -4.90 4.41
C PRO A 41 8.20 -4.56 3.82
N PRO A 42 9.30 -4.75 4.58
CA PRO A 42 10.64 -4.40 4.10
C PRO A 42 11.02 -5.08 2.79
N ASP A 43 10.64 -6.35 2.62
CA ASP A 43 10.87 -7.14 1.41
C ASP A 43 10.19 -6.53 0.17
N TRP A 44 9.07 -5.83 0.34
CA TRP A 44 8.42 -5.12 -0.76
C TRP A 44 9.23 -3.90 -1.18
N VAL A 45 9.81 -3.17 -0.22
CA VAL A 45 10.60 -1.96 -0.49
C VAL A 45 11.97 -2.30 -1.06
N GLU A 46 12.60 -3.36 -0.56
CA GLU A 46 13.91 -3.86 -1.05
C GLU A 46 13.87 -4.18 -2.54
N VAL A 47 12.83 -4.89 -3.02
CA VAL A 47 12.66 -5.21 -4.45
C VAL A 47 12.65 -3.98 -5.34
N ILE A 48 12.12 -2.84 -4.87
CA ILE A 48 12.09 -1.59 -5.62
C ILE A 48 13.48 -0.95 -5.66
N HIS A 49 14.19 -0.90 -4.53
CA HIS A 49 15.55 -0.37 -4.47
C HIS A 49 16.52 -1.21 -5.30
N ASP A 50 16.43 -2.53 -5.23
CA ASP A 50 17.25 -3.44 -6.04
C ASP A 50 17.02 -3.22 -7.53
N LYS A 51 15.75 -3.03 -7.94
CA LYS A 51 15.42 -2.69 -9.32
C LYS A 51 16.03 -1.35 -9.73
N GLN A 52 15.97 -0.33 -8.87
CA GLN A 52 16.59 0.97 -9.15
C GLN A 52 18.09 0.84 -9.38
N SER A 53 18.81 0.15 -8.48
CA SER A 53 20.26 -0.08 -8.61
C SER A 53 20.61 -0.87 -9.88
N ALA A 54 19.84 -1.90 -10.22
CA ALA A 54 20.03 -2.67 -11.43
C ALA A 54 19.85 -1.81 -12.70
N LEU A 55 18.84 -0.93 -12.74
CA LEU A 55 18.60 -0.03 -13.87
C LEU A 55 19.73 0.99 -14.06
N VAL A 56 20.32 1.51 -12.97
CA VAL A 56 21.49 2.41 -13.06
C VAL A 56 22.70 1.68 -13.65
N GLY A 57 22.97 0.44 -13.22
CA GLY A 57 24.05 -0.37 -13.78
C GLY A 57 23.86 -0.66 -15.28
N GLU A 58 22.63 -1.02 -15.66
CA GLU A 58 22.28 -1.35 -17.04
C GLU A 58 22.27 -0.14 -17.98
N GLU A 59 21.88 1.04 -17.50
CA GLU A 59 22.06 2.28 -18.26
C GLU A 59 23.54 2.53 -18.57
N LEU A 60 24.42 2.46 -17.57
CA LEU A 60 25.85 2.71 -17.75
C LEU A 60 26.45 1.69 -18.74
N ARG A 61 26.03 0.42 -18.65
CA ARG A 61 26.43 -0.63 -19.59
C ARG A 61 25.97 -0.28 -21.01
N THR A 62 24.72 0.14 -21.17
CA THR A 62 24.14 0.51 -22.47
C THR A 62 24.85 1.72 -23.08
N GLN A 63 25.10 2.77 -22.29
CA GLN A 63 25.85 3.96 -22.71
C GLN A 63 27.25 3.59 -23.22
N ARG A 64 27.97 2.74 -22.47
CA ARG A 64 29.30 2.27 -22.86
C ARG A 64 29.26 1.44 -24.14
N GLN A 65 28.32 0.51 -24.25
CA GLN A 65 28.17 -0.33 -25.45
C GLN A 65 27.91 0.53 -26.70
N LEU A 66 27.01 1.49 -26.61
CA LEU A 66 26.72 2.42 -27.71
C LEU A 66 27.94 3.29 -28.05
N ALA A 67 28.63 3.84 -27.05
CA ALA A 67 29.81 4.68 -27.25
C ALA A 67 30.96 3.90 -27.92
N THR A 68 31.28 2.71 -27.41
CA THR A 68 32.32 1.84 -27.98
C THR A 68 32.01 1.46 -29.42
N LEU A 69 30.76 1.09 -29.73
CA LEU A 69 30.38 0.71 -31.07
C LEU A 69 30.41 1.89 -32.05
N LEU A 70 30.01 3.09 -31.60
CA LEU A 70 30.16 4.32 -32.39
C LEU A 70 31.64 4.63 -32.72
N GLU A 71 32.54 4.46 -31.76
CA GLU A 71 33.98 4.64 -31.96
C GLU A 71 34.55 3.62 -32.95
N GLN A 72 34.15 2.35 -32.83
CA GLN A 72 34.56 1.28 -33.74
C GLN A 72 34.07 1.53 -35.17
N ILE A 73 32.82 1.97 -35.35
CA ILE A 73 32.28 2.32 -36.68
C ILE A 73 33.07 3.50 -37.29
N ARG A 74 33.35 4.55 -36.50
CA ARG A 74 34.15 5.70 -36.96
C ARG A 74 35.58 5.30 -37.34
N GLY A 75 36.16 4.35 -36.60
CA GLY A 75 37.48 3.77 -36.87
C GLY A 75 37.51 2.73 -37.98
N GLY A 76 36.36 2.36 -38.56
CA GLY A 76 36.24 1.32 -39.60
C GLY A 76 36.46 -0.10 -39.09
N GLN A 77 36.36 -0.32 -37.77
CA GLN A 77 36.56 -1.62 -37.10
C GLN A 77 35.25 -2.43 -36.96
N ALA A 78 34.09 -1.77 -37.10
CA ALA A 78 32.77 -2.40 -37.02
C ALA A 78 31.86 -1.84 -38.12
N ASP A 79 30.81 -2.58 -38.45
CA ASP A 79 29.80 -2.17 -39.44
C ASP A 79 28.56 -1.52 -38.79
N GLU A 80 27.87 -0.66 -39.53
CA GLU A 80 26.63 -0.02 -39.05
C GLU A 80 25.53 -1.06 -38.75
N ASN A 81 25.54 -2.23 -39.38
CA ASN A 81 24.58 -3.30 -39.10
C ASN A 81 24.68 -3.82 -37.66
N GLU A 82 25.87 -3.79 -37.04
CA GLU A 82 26.02 -4.17 -35.63
C GLU A 82 25.30 -3.17 -34.71
N MET A 83 25.35 -1.88 -35.04
CA MET A 83 24.58 -0.86 -34.33
C MET A 83 23.09 -1.09 -34.50
N ILE A 84 22.63 -1.35 -35.73
CA ILE A 84 21.21 -1.63 -35.99
C ILE A 84 20.73 -2.82 -35.15
N GLN A 85 21.49 -3.92 -35.10
CA GLN A 85 21.16 -5.10 -34.30
C GLN A 85 21.09 -4.77 -32.79
N LEU A 86 22.04 -4.00 -32.27
CA LEU A 86 22.01 -3.57 -30.87
C LEU A 86 20.75 -2.74 -30.56
N LEU A 87 20.40 -1.83 -31.46
CA LEU A 87 19.22 -0.96 -31.33
C LEU A 87 17.91 -1.76 -31.47
N ASP A 88 17.84 -2.76 -32.35
CA ASP A 88 16.68 -3.62 -32.53
C ASP A 88 16.43 -4.46 -31.27
N ASN A 89 17.50 -5.00 -30.68
CA ASN A 89 17.42 -5.85 -29.49
C ASN A 89 17.10 -5.07 -28.20
N PHE A 90 17.17 -3.74 -28.18
CA PHE A 90 16.99 -2.94 -26.97
C PHE A 90 15.64 -3.19 -26.29
N ASN A 91 14.55 -3.13 -27.06
CA ASN A 91 13.19 -3.29 -26.53
C ASN A 91 12.96 -4.68 -25.92
N ASP A 92 13.57 -5.70 -26.52
CA ASP A 92 13.35 -7.08 -26.13
C ASP A 92 14.30 -7.53 -25.03
N GLN A 93 15.55 -7.06 -25.00
CA GLN A 93 16.58 -7.61 -24.13
C GLN A 93 17.02 -6.65 -23.02
N ASN A 94 16.87 -5.34 -23.22
CA ASN A 94 17.42 -4.37 -22.27
C ASN A 94 16.45 -4.14 -21.09
N PRO A 95 16.90 -4.33 -19.84
CA PRO A 95 16.08 -4.09 -18.65
C PRO A 95 15.61 -2.64 -18.49
N CYS A 96 16.30 -1.68 -19.10
CA CYS A 96 15.96 -0.26 -19.08
C CYS A 96 14.93 0.15 -20.14
N SER A 97 14.52 -0.75 -21.03
CA SER A 97 13.44 -0.47 -21.98
C SER A 97 12.11 -0.29 -21.25
N LEU A 98 11.25 0.59 -21.77
CA LEU A 98 9.94 0.84 -21.17
C LEU A 98 9.04 -0.40 -21.18
N ILE A 99 9.20 -1.27 -22.18
CA ILE A 99 8.46 -2.54 -22.29
C ILE A 99 8.82 -3.48 -21.13
N ARG A 100 10.07 -3.44 -20.63
CA ARG A 100 10.53 -4.24 -19.49
C ARG A 100 10.27 -3.57 -18.14
N ILE A 101 10.30 -2.24 -18.08
CA ILE A 101 10.06 -1.47 -16.85
C ILE A 101 8.57 -1.44 -16.47
N LYS A 102 7.65 -1.24 -17.42
CA LYS A 102 6.20 -1.10 -17.11
C LYS A 102 5.60 -2.32 -16.38
N PRO A 103 5.87 -3.58 -16.80
CA PRO A 103 5.37 -4.76 -16.09
C PRO A 103 5.84 -4.83 -14.63
N PHE A 104 7.08 -4.41 -14.35
CA PHE A 104 7.60 -4.40 -12.97
C PHE A 104 6.72 -3.59 -12.01
N PHE A 105 6.22 -2.42 -12.43
CA PHE A 105 5.31 -1.63 -11.60
C PHE A 105 3.95 -2.31 -11.42
N LYS A 106 3.46 -3.01 -12.46
CA LYS A 106 2.22 -3.78 -12.38
C LYS A 106 2.34 -4.94 -11.39
N ASP A 107 3.47 -5.64 -11.39
CA ASP A 107 3.73 -6.76 -10.48
C ASP A 107 3.90 -6.31 -9.03
N ASN A 108 4.25 -5.03 -8.83
CA ASN A 108 4.38 -4.40 -7.52
C ASN A 108 3.21 -3.46 -7.18
N ALA A 109 2.09 -3.55 -7.91
CA ALA A 109 0.90 -2.73 -7.69
C ALA A 109 0.28 -2.91 -6.29
N ARG A 110 0.66 -3.96 -5.56
CA ARG A 110 0.26 -4.17 -4.16
C ARG A 110 0.72 -3.04 -3.23
N ILE A 111 1.90 -2.46 -3.46
CA ILE A 111 2.41 -1.31 -2.70
C ILE A 111 1.53 -0.09 -3.01
N ASP A 112 1.23 0.11 -4.29
CA ASP A 112 0.38 1.20 -4.77
C ASP A 112 -1.05 1.12 -4.26
N SER A 113 -1.57 -0.09 -4.05
CA SER A 113 -2.91 -0.30 -3.49
C SER A 113 -2.94 -0.22 -1.97
N ASN A 114 -1.89 -0.63 -1.27
CA ASN A 114 -1.84 -0.59 0.20
C ASN A 114 -1.73 0.84 0.74
N ILE A 115 -0.93 1.70 0.11
CA ILE A 115 -0.74 3.09 0.57
C ILE A 115 -2.07 3.87 0.70
N PRO A 116 -2.98 3.88 -0.30
CA PRO A 116 -4.30 4.49 -0.17
C PRO A 116 -5.12 3.98 1.04
N SER A 117 -5.06 2.69 1.33
CA SER A 117 -5.78 2.07 2.44
C SER A 117 -5.20 2.49 3.78
N LEU A 118 -3.87 2.50 3.90
CA LEU A 118 -3.18 3.01 5.08
C LEU A 118 -3.38 4.53 5.26
N SER A 119 -3.47 5.29 4.16
CA SER A 119 -3.65 6.75 4.18
C SER A 119 -5.00 7.19 4.77
N GLN A 120 -5.97 6.29 4.89
CA GLN A 120 -7.18 6.55 5.67
C GLN A 120 -6.83 6.94 7.12
N PHE A 121 -5.75 6.36 7.65
CA PHE A 121 -5.30 6.56 9.03
C PHE A 121 -4.19 7.61 9.14
N ASP A 122 -4.02 8.46 8.13
CA ASP A 122 -3.04 9.55 8.14
C ASP A 122 -3.18 10.46 9.36
N ARG A 123 -2.08 11.12 9.72
CA ARG A 123 -2.10 12.21 10.69
C ARG A 123 -3.08 13.28 10.19
N ARG A 124 -4.04 13.66 11.04
CA ARG A 124 -4.80 14.89 10.80
C ARG A 124 -3.80 16.05 10.86
N PRO A 125 -3.61 16.81 9.77
CA PRO A 125 -2.63 17.89 9.77
C PRO A 125 -3.05 18.93 10.81
N LYS A 126 -2.17 19.19 11.80
CA LYS A 126 -2.41 20.23 12.81
C LYS A 126 -2.12 21.62 12.25
N GLU A 127 -1.35 21.68 11.18
CA GLU A 127 -0.95 22.89 10.47
C GLU A 127 -1.15 22.72 8.97
N LYS A 128 -1.42 23.83 8.26
CA LYS A 128 -1.69 23.85 6.81
C LYS A 128 -0.55 23.26 5.95
N ASN A 129 0.67 23.24 6.47
CA ASN A 129 1.88 22.78 5.79
C ASN A 129 2.37 21.40 6.25
N GLN A 130 1.70 20.74 7.19
CA GLN A 130 2.10 19.39 7.60
C GLN A 130 1.77 18.40 6.47
N PRO A 131 2.76 17.66 5.94
CA PRO A 131 2.50 16.64 4.94
C PRO A 131 1.63 15.54 5.55
N LYS A 132 0.61 15.12 4.80
CA LYS A 132 -0.14 13.90 5.10
C LYS A 132 0.82 12.72 5.08
N GLY A 133 0.64 11.79 6.01
CA GLY A 133 1.47 10.61 6.12
C GLY A 133 1.15 9.78 7.35
N PRO A 134 1.90 8.68 7.55
CA PRO A 134 1.57 7.66 8.53
C PRO A 134 1.39 8.21 9.94
N ASN A 135 0.35 7.76 10.63
CA ASN A 135 0.10 8.11 12.02
C ASN A 135 0.64 7.00 12.95
N PRO A 136 1.83 7.15 13.57
CA PRO A 136 2.39 6.12 14.45
C PRO A 136 1.54 5.87 15.70
N ASP A 137 0.71 6.83 16.12
CA ASP A 137 -0.17 6.67 17.29
C ASP A 137 -1.32 5.70 17.00
N LEU A 138 -1.64 5.49 15.72
CA LEU A 138 -2.73 4.63 15.27
C LEU A 138 -2.25 3.40 14.50
N LEU A 139 -1.17 3.54 13.72
CA LEU A 139 -0.54 2.51 12.90
C LEU A 139 0.87 2.23 13.45
N PRO A 140 1.06 1.18 14.27
CA PRO A 140 2.34 0.84 14.82
C PRO A 140 3.23 0.16 13.77
N LYS A 141 4.52 0.53 13.75
CA LYS A 141 5.54 -0.13 12.91
C LYS A 141 5.89 -1.53 13.40
N GLU A 142 5.76 -1.75 14.69
CA GLU A 142 6.05 -3.02 15.35
C GLU A 142 4.86 -3.40 16.22
N PHE A 143 4.37 -4.63 16.06
CA PHE A 143 3.28 -5.15 16.86
C PHE A 143 3.44 -6.66 17.03
N LYS A 144 3.65 -7.10 18.28
CA LYS A 144 4.08 -8.49 18.56
C LYS A 144 2.93 -9.47 18.75
N SER A 145 1.88 -9.06 19.46
CA SER A 145 0.80 -9.98 19.84
C SER A 145 -0.46 -9.22 20.24
N ILE A 146 -1.59 -9.68 19.68
CA ILE A 146 -2.90 -9.10 19.99
C ILE A 146 -3.24 -9.34 21.47
N HIS A 147 -3.03 -10.56 21.97
CA HIS A 147 -3.34 -10.89 23.37
C HIS A 147 -2.49 -10.08 24.37
N GLU A 148 -1.18 -9.97 24.13
CA GLU A 148 -0.31 -9.16 25.00
C GLU A 148 -0.70 -7.69 24.98
N PHE A 149 -1.12 -7.17 23.82
CA PHE A 149 -1.60 -5.80 23.72
C PHE A 149 -2.85 -5.54 24.56
N PHE A 150 -3.82 -6.47 24.58
CA PHE A 150 -4.98 -6.36 25.46
C PHE A 150 -4.55 -6.42 26.94
N LEU A 151 -3.69 -7.35 27.32
CA LEU A 151 -3.18 -7.48 28.70
C LEU A 151 -2.48 -6.20 29.18
N ASN A 152 -1.63 -5.60 28.33
CA ASN A 152 -0.93 -4.35 28.64
C ASN A 152 -1.87 -3.14 28.77
N ASN A 153 -3.07 -3.22 28.21
CA ASN A 153 -4.11 -2.20 28.29
C ASN A 153 -5.26 -2.60 29.22
N TYR A 154 -4.95 -3.37 30.27
CA TYR A 154 -5.94 -3.98 31.18
C TYR A 154 -7.07 -3.02 31.64
N HIS A 155 -6.73 -1.80 32.03
CA HIS A 155 -7.70 -0.85 32.59
C HIS A 155 -8.50 -0.04 31.55
N LYS A 156 -8.33 -0.31 30.26
CA LYS A 156 -8.95 0.46 29.18
C LYS A 156 -9.82 -0.44 28.31
N ASP A 157 -10.86 0.16 27.72
CA ASP A 157 -11.48 -0.43 26.53
C ASP A 157 -10.51 -0.29 25.36
N VAL A 158 -10.36 -1.35 24.59
CA VAL A 158 -9.44 -1.43 23.46
C VAL A 158 -10.22 -1.83 22.22
N TYR A 159 -10.07 -1.05 21.16
CA TYR A 159 -10.58 -1.32 19.83
C TYR A 159 -9.42 -1.42 18.86
N LEU A 160 -9.26 -2.60 18.27
CA LEU A 160 -8.11 -2.91 17.42
C LEU A 160 -8.61 -3.35 16.05
N PHE A 161 -8.41 -2.50 15.06
CA PHE A 161 -8.85 -2.74 13.69
C PHE A 161 -7.76 -3.48 12.92
N HIS A 162 -8.03 -4.73 12.58
CA HIS A 162 -7.09 -5.58 11.86
C HIS A 162 -7.43 -5.58 10.37
N ILE A 163 -6.48 -5.13 9.57
CA ILE A 163 -6.63 -4.91 8.14
C ILE A 163 -5.55 -5.66 7.35
N SER A 164 -5.78 -5.84 6.05
CA SER A 164 -4.82 -6.31 5.05
C SER A 164 -5.32 -5.83 3.68
N ASN A 165 -4.40 -5.57 2.76
CA ASN A 165 -4.70 -5.26 1.37
C ASN A 165 -5.46 -6.41 0.68
N ASP A 166 -5.19 -7.67 1.05
CA ASP A 166 -5.88 -8.83 0.48
C ASP A 166 -7.33 -8.90 0.97
N TRP A 167 -7.58 -8.60 2.26
CA TRP A 167 -8.93 -8.60 2.81
C TRP A 167 -9.79 -7.48 2.23
N GLU A 168 -9.22 -6.29 1.99
CA GLU A 168 -9.93 -5.20 1.32
C GLU A 168 -10.36 -5.60 -0.10
N LYS A 169 -9.48 -6.26 -0.86
CA LYS A 169 -9.78 -6.71 -2.23
C LYS A 169 -10.84 -7.81 -2.25
N GLN A 170 -10.83 -8.71 -1.27
CA GLN A 170 -11.77 -9.83 -1.18
C GLN A 170 -13.16 -9.40 -0.68
N ASP A 171 -13.23 -8.47 0.27
CA ASP A 171 -14.49 -8.01 0.88
C ASP A 171 -14.46 -6.51 1.18
N GLN A 172 -14.50 -5.74 0.10
CA GLN A 172 -14.47 -4.28 0.16
C GLN A 172 -15.67 -3.72 0.95
N ALA A 173 -16.83 -4.38 0.88
CA ALA A 173 -18.03 -3.95 1.58
C ALA A 173 -17.85 -4.04 3.11
N ASN A 174 -17.30 -5.14 3.61
CA ASN A 174 -16.98 -5.27 5.04
C ASN A 174 -15.88 -4.29 5.46
N TRP A 175 -14.83 -4.12 4.64
CA TRP A 175 -13.77 -3.13 4.91
C TRP A 175 -14.35 -1.74 5.18
N TYR A 176 -15.24 -1.25 4.30
CA TYR A 176 -15.88 0.07 4.49
C TYR A 176 -16.77 0.13 5.73
N LYS A 177 -17.50 -0.94 6.05
CA LYS A 177 -18.36 -1.01 7.24
C LYS A 177 -17.54 -0.93 8.52
N GLN A 178 -16.49 -1.74 8.63
CA GLN A 178 -15.57 -1.75 9.78
C GLN A 178 -14.86 -0.39 9.90
N LEU A 179 -14.34 0.17 8.80
CA LEU A 179 -13.70 1.49 8.80
C LEU A 179 -14.62 2.60 9.33
N ARG A 180 -15.87 2.65 8.83
CA ARG A 180 -16.87 3.63 9.30
C ARG A 180 -17.18 3.46 10.78
N LEU A 181 -17.36 2.21 11.23
CA LEU A 181 -17.59 1.92 12.65
C LEU A 181 -16.40 2.37 13.50
N PHE A 182 -15.17 2.04 13.08
CA PHE A 182 -13.95 2.42 13.79
C PHE A 182 -13.84 3.93 13.98
N TYR A 183 -14.05 4.72 12.92
CA TYR A 183 -14.06 6.18 13.04
C TYR A 183 -15.21 6.72 13.89
N SER A 184 -16.39 6.11 13.80
CA SER A 184 -17.53 6.51 14.63
C SER A 184 -17.24 6.29 16.10
N LEU A 185 -16.64 5.15 16.46
CA LEU A 185 -16.21 4.85 17.83
C LEU A 185 -15.14 5.84 18.30
N GLN A 186 -14.12 6.11 17.48
CA GLN A 186 -13.08 7.10 17.81
C GLN A 186 -13.66 8.50 18.09
N LYS A 187 -14.61 8.95 17.26
CA LYS A 187 -15.26 10.26 17.44
C LYS A 187 -16.14 10.32 18.68
N SER A 188 -16.85 9.23 18.99
CA SER A 188 -17.77 9.18 20.13
C SER A 188 -17.10 9.37 21.50
N VAL A 189 -15.77 9.23 21.55
CA VAL A 189 -14.99 9.31 22.79
C VAL A 189 -14.07 10.53 22.87
N GLU A 190 -14.18 11.49 21.93
CA GLU A 190 -13.33 12.69 21.89
C GLU A 190 -13.50 13.59 23.13
N THR A 191 -14.64 13.49 23.82
CA THR A 191 -14.97 14.28 25.03
C THR A 191 -14.69 13.56 26.35
N ILE A 192 -14.22 12.31 26.30
CA ILE A 192 -13.92 11.51 27.50
C ILE A 192 -12.56 11.95 28.08
N SER A 193 -12.45 12.00 29.41
CA SER A 193 -11.19 12.29 30.10
C SER A 193 -10.08 11.31 29.68
N GLU A 194 -8.86 11.80 29.46
CA GLU A 194 -7.74 11.00 28.92
C GLU A 194 -7.46 9.70 29.70
N SER A 195 -7.62 9.71 31.03
CA SER A 195 -7.42 8.53 31.88
C SER A 195 -8.45 7.41 31.69
N LYS A 196 -9.60 7.71 31.08
CA LYS A 196 -10.69 6.77 30.78
C LYS A 196 -10.90 6.56 29.29
N LYS A 197 -10.07 7.18 28.45
CA LYS A 197 -10.25 7.16 27.01
C LYS A 197 -9.91 5.76 26.47
N PRO A 198 -10.78 5.16 25.64
CA PRO A 198 -10.47 3.89 25.00
C PRO A 198 -9.25 4.01 24.09
N VAL A 199 -8.54 2.89 23.93
CA VAL A 199 -7.40 2.79 23.03
C VAL A 199 -7.89 2.35 21.66
N PHE A 200 -7.45 3.06 20.63
CA PHE A 200 -7.72 2.72 19.24
C PHE A 200 -6.41 2.45 18.54
N LEU A 201 -6.31 1.30 17.88
CA LEU A 201 -5.13 0.92 17.11
C LEU A 201 -5.57 0.23 15.82
N VAL A 202 -4.78 0.37 14.77
CA VAL A 202 -4.93 -0.34 13.51
C VAL A 202 -3.71 -1.24 13.34
N ILE A 203 -3.93 -2.53 13.12
CA ILE A 203 -2.86 -3.47 12.75
C ILE A 203 -3.00 -3.79 11.27
N ASP A 204 -1.96 -3.49 10.51
CA ASP A 204 -1.80 -4.03 9.16
C ASP A 204 -1.18 -5.43 9.22
N HIS A 205 -1.94 -6.46 8.83
CA HIS A 205 -1.45 -7.83 8.76
C HIS A 205 -0.33 -8.00 7.74
N ASP A 206 -0.33 -7.21 6.67
CA ASP A 206 0.70 -7.30 5.63
C ASP A 206 2.06 -6.93 6.21
N LEU A 207 2.10 -5.94 7.12
CA LEU A 207 3.29 -5.56 7.88
C LEU A 207 3.62 -6.54 9.01
N HIS A 208 2.60 -7.11 9.67
CA HIS A 208 2.72 -7.96 10.85
C HIS A 208 2.33 -9.41 10.57
N THR A 209 2.96 -10.03 9.57
CA THR A 209 2.62 -11.39 9.08
C THR A 209 2.87 -12.51 10.08
N HIS A 210 3.66 -12.23 11.13
CA HIS A 210 3.98 -13.16 12.21
C HIS A 210 2.83 -13.37 13.22
N LEU A 211 1.75 -12.59 13.13
CA LEU A 211 0.62 -12.71 14.06
C LEU A 211 -0.17 -13.99 13.80
N ASP A 212 -0.32 -14.83 14.83
CA ASP A 212 -1.05 -16.10 14.76
C ASP A 212 -2.54 -15.93 14.41
N LYS A 213 -3.14 -14.81 14.84
CA LYS A 213 -4.52 -14.49 14.51
C LYS A 213 -4.61 -13.95 13.09
N LYS A 214 -5.23 -14.72 12.21
CA LYS A 214 -5.48 -14.35 10.82
C LYS A 214 -6.97 -14.50 10.49
N PRO A 215 -7.78 -13.44 10.65
CA PRO A 215 -9.17 -13.47 10.23
C PRO A 215 -9.27 -13.60 8.69
N ASN A 216 -10.43 -14.02 8.20
CA ASN A 216 -10.69 -14.16 6.76
C ASN A 216 -11.06 -12.82 6.08
N THR A 217 -11.29 -11.77 6.86
CA THR A 217 -11.65 -10.43 6.41
C THR A 217 -11.25 -9.42 7.48
N CYS A 218 -11.36 -8.12 7.20
CA CYS A 218 -11.07 -7.09 8.18
C CYS A 218 -12.04 -7.15 9.36
N VAL A 219 -11.52 -7.02 10.58
CA VAL A 219 -12.33 -7.09 11.80
C VAL A 219 -11.86 -6.07 12.83
N ILE A 220 -12.78 -5.61 13.66
CA ILE A 220 -12.44 -4.86 14.87
C ILE A 220 -12.51 -5.84 16.05
N TYR A 221 -11.35 -6.11 16.65
CA TYR A 221 -11.31 -6.73 17.97
C TYR A 221 -11.72 -5.70 19.02
N HIS A 222 -12.53 -6.13 19.97
CA HIS A 222 -12.89 -5.35 21.13
C HIS A 222 -12.61 -6.13 22.40
N GLY A 223 -12.10 -5.45 23.42
CA GLY A 223 -11.78 -6.06 24.69
C GLY A 223 -11.57 -5.04 25.79
N ASN A 224 -11.62 -5.55 27.02
CA ASN A 224 -11.39 -4.81 28.24
C ASN A 224 -10.93 -5.76 29.34
N GLN A 225 -10.38 -5.21 30.43
CA GLN A 225 -9.86 -6.01 31.56
C GLN A 225 -8.85 -7.07 31.08
N GLY A 226 -7.99 -6.70 30.12
CA GLY A 226 -6.96 -7.57 29.58
C GLY A 226 -7.45 -8.69 28.67
N THR A 227 -8.74 -8.73 28.34
CA THR A 227 -9.36 -9.85 27.62
C THR A 227 -10.10 -9.38 26.38
N ILE A 228 -9.99 -10.17 25.31
CA ILE A 228 -10.78 -9.98 24.09
C ILE A 228 -12.21 -10.42 24.40
N LYS A 229 -13.17 -9.51 24.25
CA LYS A 229 -14.60 -9.76 24.42
C LYS A 229 -15.30 -10.06 23.10
N SER A 230 -14.73 -9.60 21.99
CA SER A 230 -15.25 -9.80 20.64
C SER A 230 -14.12 -9.80 19.63
N GLU A 231 -14.11 -10.80 18.75
CA GLU A 231 -13.16 -10.89 17.64
C GLU A 231 -13.67 -10.24 16.35
N ASP A 232 -14.99 -10.02 16.26
CA ASP A 232 -15.62 -9.16 15.25
C ASP A 232 -16.71 -8.31 15.92
N TYR A 233 -16.29 -7.10 16.32
CA TYR A 233 -17.15 -6.18 17.07
C TYR A 233 -18.35 -5.70 16.25
N TYR A 234 -18.20 -5.49 14.94
CA TYR A 234 -19.30 -5.10 14.07
C TYR A 234 -20.39 -6.17 14.07
N HIS A 235 -20.01 -7.43 13.84
CA HIS A 235 -20.99 -8.52 13.81
C HIS A 235 -21.65 -8.76 15.18
N THR A 236 -20.88 -8.62 16.27
CA THR A 236 -21.42 -8.69 17.63
C THR A 236 -22.44 -7.59 17.91
N LEU A 237 -22.19 -6.35 17.46
CA LEU A 237 -23.10 -5.23 17.61
C LEU A 237 -24.40 -5.46 16.82
N CYS A 238 -24.29 -5.84 15.53
CA CYS A 238 -25.44 -6.13 14.68
C CYS A 238 -26.29 -7.28 15.23
N SER A 239 -25.67 -8.33 15.74
CA SER A 239 -26.38 -9.47 16.33
C SER A 239 -27.17 -9.05 17.57
N LYS A 240 -26.59 -8.22 18.45
CA LYS A 240 -27.30 -7.65 19.61
C LYS A 240 -28.46 -6.77 19.18
N PHE A 241 -28.27 -5.90 18.20
CA PHE A 241 -29.32 -5.03 17.68
C PHE A 241 -30.47 -5.84 17.05
N MET A 242 -30.17 -6.86 16.26
CA MET A 242 -31.18 -7.76 15.68
C MET A 242 -31.94 -8.54 16.76
N HIS A 243 -31.29 -8.93 17.84
CA HIS A 243 -31.96 -9.56 18.98
C HIS A 243 -32.93 -8.58 19.67
N ILE A 244 -32.52 -7.32 19.88
CA ILE A 244 -33.39 -6.27 20.41
C ILE A 244 -34.59 -6.04 19.48
N LEU A 245 -34.38 -5.89 18.18
CA LEU A 245 -35.47 -5.70 17.21
C LEU A 245 -36.45 -6.89 17.19
N LYS A 246 -35.95 -8.13 17.26
CA LYS A 246 -36.78 -9.33 17.36
C LYS A 246 -37.60 -9.34 18.66
N ASN A 247 -37.02 -8.91 19.78
CA ASN A 247 -37.74 -8.84 21.06
C ASN A 247 -38.76 -7.70 21.08
N ILE A 248 -38.49 -6.58 20.40
CA ILE A 248 -39.48 -5.52 20.18
C ILE A 248 -40.64 -6.04 19.34
N HIS A 249 -40.36 -6.73 18.22
CA HIS A 249 -41.40 -7.32 17.36
C HIS A 249 -42.20 -8.44 18.04
N ALA A 250 -41.56 -9.26 18.87
CA ALA A 250 -42.22 -10.30 19.65
C ALA A 250 -43.02 -9.74 20.84
N GLY A 251 -42.61 -8.58 21.37
CA GLY A 251 -43.36 -7.82 22.37
C GLY A 251 -44.48 -6.96 21.79
N SER A 252 -44.47 -6.69 20.49
CA SER A 252 -45.48 -5.91 19.77
C SER A 252 -46.43 -6.79 18.94
N HIS A 253 -47.14 -7.70 19.59
CA HIS A 253 -48.50 -8.03 19.14
C HIS A 253 -49.42 -6.85 19.49
N GLY A 254 -49.33 -5.80 18.67
CA GLY A 254 -50.15 -4.59 18.79
C GLY A 254 -49.35 -3.31 18.60
N CYS A 255 -48.82 -3.08 17.38
CA CYS A 255 -48.77 -1.78 16.70
C CYS A 255 -47.91 -1.90 15.44
N ILE A 256 -48.58 -1.88 14.30
CA ILE A 256 -47.94 -1.64 13.00
C ILE A 256 -47.54 -0.17 13.01
N VAL A 257 -46.25 0.13 12.92
CA VAL A 257 -45.77 1.44 12.49
C VAL A 257 -44.92 1.22 11.26
N ASP A 258 -45.47 1.67 10.15
CA ASP A 258 -44.89 1.73 8.82
C ASP A 258 -43.56 2.50 8.88
N ALA A 259 -42.48 1.84 8.47
CA ALA A 259 -41.15 2.45 8.38
C ALA A 259 -40.78 2.59 6.90
N SER A 260 -41.30 3.63 6.27
CA SER A 260 -40.77 4.16 5.02
C SER A 260 -39.43 4.86 5.30
N LEU A 261 -38.35 4.09 5.27
CA LEU A 261 -36.98 4.61 5.13
C LEU A 261 -36.59 4.52 3.65
N SER A 262 -36.74 5.66 2.96
CA SER A 262 -36.19 5.90 1.63
C SER A 262 -34.73 6.34 1.76
N LEU A 263 -33.83 5.52 1.18
CA LEU A 263 -32.48 5.77 0.63
C LEU A 263 -31.62 6.93 1.17
#